data_AF-A0A370ANU3-F1
#
_entry.id   AF-A0A370ANU3-F1
#
_cell.length_a   1.000
_cell.length_b   1.000
_cell.length_c   1.000
_cell.angle_alpha   90.00
_cell.angle_beta   90.00
_cell.angle_gamma   90.00
#
_symmetry.space_group_name_H-M   'P 1'
#
loop_
_entity.id
_entity.type
_entity.pdbx_description
1 polymer ?
#
loop_
_entity_poly.entity_id
_entity_poly.type
_entity_poly.pdbx_seq_one_letter_code
_entity_poly.pdbx_strand_id
1 'polypeptide(L)'
;MFGLMKYHKSRVHLFLISVLTVLLLSCTSTSPVLEKGVSLLPPLTDPVWIGSGTPGMKVLAEMDQNNPVGGAALALDTSLLEFVISTPDPTGKGETRSAKTSEFALQADVHIALNASPFSAVDVLNRSNRPMDIVGVQINDGRTVSQPEPSYDALYVLKDGQILLGSQRSVPEGTWTALGGFHLLLEEDVNLGGNDIRHPRTAVGLSEDGKTFYLAVFDGRQTERAGLTTEETACWMSWLGCSTALNMDGGGSSAIVIKKNGTVRILNSPIHRGKPGLERAVANHLGILIRTP
;
A
#
# COMPACT_ATOMS: atom_id res chain seq x y z
N MET A 1 -20.03 -65.81 -47.49
CA MET A 1 -18.57 -65.87 -47.73
C MET A 1 -18.14 -64.57 -48.38
N PHE A 2 -17.02 -64.02 -47.92
CA PHE A 2 -16.68 -62.60 -47.81
C PHE A 2 -16.76 -61.73 -49.08
N GLY A 3 -17.21 -60.48 -48.88
CA GLY A 3 -17.33 -59.42 -49.88
C GLY A 3 -16.06 -58.61 -50.08
N LEU A 4 -15.87 -58.14 -51.30
CA LEU A 4 -14.88 -57.14 -51.70
C LEU A 4 -15.34 -55.74 -51.29
N MET A 5 -14.44 -54.99 -50.65
CA MET A 5 -13.98 -53.66 -51.09
C MET A 5 -13.25 -52.98 -49.94
N LYS A 6 -11.98 -52.62 -50.14
CA LYS A 6 -11.57 -51.21 -50.27
C LYS A 6 -10.06 -51.07 -50.46
N TYR A 7 -9.74 -50.11 -51.32
CA TYR A 7 -8.45 -49.49 -51.58
C TYR A 7 -7.70 -49.07 -50.30
N HIS A 8 -6.39 -49.28 -50.26
CA HIS A 8 -5.48 -48.41 -49.52
C HIS A 8 -4.19 -48.19 -50.32
N LYS A 9 -3.95 -46.93 -50.74
CA LYS A 9 -2.68 -46.46 -51.29
C LYS A 9 -1.67 -46.26 -50.16
N SER A 10 -0.48 -46.79 -50.38
CA SER A 10 0.65 -46.77 -49.46
C SER A 10 1.43 -45.45 -49.50
N ARG A 11 1.71 -44.95 -48.30
CA ARG A 11 2.96 -44.31 -47.81
C ARG A 11 3.67 -43.33 -48.75
N VAL A 12 3.52 -42.04 -48.44
CA VAL A 12 4.52 -41.00 -48.71
C VAL A 12 5.11 -40.57 -47.37
N HIS A 13 6.43 -40.70 -47.24
CA HIS A 13 7.21 -40.12 -46.15
C HIS A 13 7.20 -38.59 -46.30
N LEU A 14 6.73 -37.87 -45.29
CA LEU A 14 6.97 -36.43 -45.17
C LEU A 14 7.42 -36.16 -43.73
N PHE A 15 8.71 -35.83 -43.60
CA PHE A 15 9.29 -35.20 -42.43
C PHE A 15 8.51 -33.90 -42.16
N LEU A 16 7.67 -33.87 -41.11
CA LEU A 16 7.21 -32.62 -40.52
C LEU A 16 8.12 -32.31 -39.33
N ILE A 17 9.06 -31.40 -39.57
CA ILE A 17 9.69 -30.61 -38.52
C ILE A 17 8.57 -29.75 -37.92
N SER A 18 8.01 -30.18 -36.80
CA SER A 18 7.15 -29.34 -35.98
C SER A 18 8.00 -28.23 -35.36
N VAL A 19 8.06 -27.10 -36.04
CA VAL A 19 8.46 -25.81 -35.47
C VAL A 19 7.46 -25.48 -34.37
N LEU A 20 7.77 -25.92 -33.15
CA LEU A 20 7.13 -25.45 -31.95
C LEU A 20 7.63 -24.01 -31.74
N THR A 21 6.92 -23.05 -32.33
CA THR A 21 7.10 -21.63 -32.00
C THR A 21 6.64 -21.45 -30.56
N VAL A 22 7.55 -21.69 -29.62
CA VAL A 22 7.44 -21.16 -28.27
C VAL A 22 7.47 -19.65 -28.43
N LEU A 23 6.30 -19.00 -28.42
CA LEU A 23 6.22 -17.58 -28.11
C LEU A 23 6.70 -17.44 -26.65
N LEU A 24 8.01 -17.29 -26.50
CA LEU A 24 8.59 -16.53 -25.41
C LEU A 24 8.06 -15.11 -25.58
N LEU A 25 6.89 -14.84 -25.02
CA LEU A 25 6.55 -13.50 -24.56
C LEU A 25 7.60 -13.17 -23.51
N SER A 26 8.73 -12.65 -24.00
CA SER A 26 9.68 -11.94 -23.19
C SER A 26 8.87 -10.88 -22.46
N CYS A 27 8.70 -11.10 -21.17
CA CYS A 27 8.21 -10.09 -20.25
C CYS A 27 9.35 -9.08 -20.12
N THR A 28 9.62 -8.32 -21.17
CA THR A 28 10.36 -7.07 -21.04
C THR A 28 9.37 -6.07 -20.47
N SER A 29 9.09 -6.18 -19.18
CA SER A 29 8.73 -5.01 -18.41
C SER A 29 9.98 -4.13 -18.44
N THR A 30 10.13 -3.32 -19.48
CA THR A 30 11.02 -2.18 -19.43
C THR A 30 10.43 -1.29 -18.35
N SER A 31 10.92 -1.45 -17.12
CA SER A 31 10.72 -0.47 -16.07
C SER A 31 11.08 0.87 -16.69
N PRO A 32 10.22 1.89 -16.57
CA PRO A 32 10.54 3.20 -17.11
C PRO A 32 11.89 3.65 -16.55
N VAL A 33 12.83 3.85 -17.46
CA VAL A 33 14.16 4.34 -17.13
C VAL A 33 13.98 5.83 -16.95
N LEU A 34 14.07 6.31 -15.70
CA LEU A 34 14.15 7.75 -15.43
C LEU A 34 15.27 8.35 -16.29
N GLU A 35 14.99 9.49 -16.92
CA GLU A 35 16.03 10.22 -17.63
C GLU A 35 17.23 10.50 -16.70
N LYS A 36 18.45 10.38 -17.24
CA LYS A 36 19.67 10.63 -16.46
C LYS A 36 19.63 12.05 -15.87
N GLY A 37 19.81 12.15 -14.56
CA GLY A 37 19.94 13.43 -13.84
C GLY A 37 18.68 13.89 -13.10
N VAL A 38 17.58 13.14 -13.16
CA VAL A 38 16.37 13.43 -12.37
C VAL A 38 16.59 13.03 -10.91
N SER A 39 16.60 14.02 -10.00
CA SER A 39 16.62 13.76 -8.55
C SER A 39 15.27 13.25 -8.08
N LEU A 40 15.28 12.21 -7.24
CA LEU A 40 14.10 11.67 -6.57
C LEU A 40 14.12 11.93 -5.06
N LEU A 41 15.12 12.67 -4.60
CA LEU A 41 15.18 13.16 -3.22
C LEU A 41 14.21 14.34 -3.06
N PRO A 42 13.69 14.56 -1.83
CA PRO A 42 12.86 15.72 -1.55
C PRO A 42 13.60 17.04 -1.85
N PRO A 43 12.87 18.13 -2.09
CA PRO A 43 13.47 19.45 -2.31
C PRO A 43 14.17 19.95 -1.04
N LEU A 44 15.09 20.89 -1.20
CA LEU A 44 15.79 21.53 -0.07
C LEU A 44 14.92 22.54 0.70
N THR A 45 13.79 22.94 0.13
CA THR A 45 12.82 23.84 0.76
C THR A 45 11.88 23.07 1.66
N ASP A 46 11.38 23.70 2.72
CA ASP A 46 10.40 23.08 3.62
C ASP A 46 9.09 22.71 2.89
N PRO A 47 8.38 21.66 3.35
CA PRO A 47 7.12 21.24 2.76
C PRO A 47 6.04 22.32 2.89
N VAL A 48 5.40 22.64 1.77
CA VAL A 48 4.24 23.53 1.77
C VAL A 48 2.96 22.75 2.05
N TRP A 49 2.43 22.92 3.26
CA TRP A 49 1.17 22.32 3.71
C TRP A 49 -0.02 23.26 3.49
N ILE A 50 -1.06 22.79 2.81
CA ILE A 50 -2.30 23.54 2.55
C ILE A 50 -3.43 22.98 3.41
N GLY A 51 -4.27 23.86 3.96
CA GLY A 51 -5.47 23.47 4.68
C GLY A 51 -6.45 22.70 3.79
N SER A 52 -6.95 21.57 4.29
CA SER A 52 -7.91 20.72 3.56
C SER A 52 -9.38 21.18 3.66
N GLY A 53 -9.65 22.13 4.57
CA GLY A 53 -11.00 22.49 5.01
C GLY A 53 -11.60 21.50 6.02
N THR A 54 -10.86 20.44 6.41
CA THR A 54 -11.18 19.58 7.56
C THR A 54 -10.25 19.96 8.73
N PRO A 55 -10.79 20.18 9.95
CA PRO A 55 -9.96 20.53 11.12
C PRO A 55 -8.81 19.55 11.36
N GLY A 56 -7.64 20.07 11.75
CA GLY A 56 -6.46 19.24 12.04
C GLY A 56 -5.85 18.50 10.85
N MET A 57 -6.41 18.60 9.64
CA MET A 57 -5.90 17.93 8.44
C MET A 57 -5.31 18.92 7.44
N LYS A 58 -4.04 18.72 7.10
CA LYS A 58 -3.35 19.42 6.01
C LYS A 58 -2.96 18.44 4.91
N VAL A 59 -2.90 18.94 3.67
CA VAL A 59 -2.47 18.18 2.49
C VAL A 59 -1.21 18.84 1.94
N LEU A 60 -0.24 18.04 1.50
CA LEU A 60 0.96 18.56 0.85
C LEU A 60 0.61 19.17 -0.52
N ALA A 61 1.12 20.37 -0.79
CA ALA A 61 0.89 21.08 -2.05
C ALA A 61 1.71 20.54 -3.23
N GLU A 62 2.91 20.03 -2.96
CA GLU A 62 4.02 19.91 -3.92
C GLU A 62 4.18 18.52 -4.56
N MET A 63 3.33 17.55 -4.21
CA MET A 63 3.17 16.32 -5.00
C MET A 63 2.24 16.61 -6.19
N ASP A 64 2.68 17.49 -7.08
CA ASP A 64 1.99 17.77 -8.33
C ASP A 64 2.32 16.69 -9.39
N GLN A 65 1.55 16.67 -10.48
CA GLN A 65 1.63 15.63 -11.49
C GLN A 65 2.90 15.67 -12.35
N ASN A 66 3.68 16.75 -12.26
CA ASN A 66 4.90 17.03 -13.03
C ASN A 66 6.18 16.67 -12.27
N ASN A 67 6.08 16.26 -10.99
CA ASN A 67 7.20 15.75 -10.23
C ASN A 67 7.46 14.26 -10.59
N PRO A 68 8.73 13.85 -10.81
CA PRO A 68 9.08 12.42 -10.97
C PRO A 68 8.66 11.57 -9.74
N VAL A 69 8.49 12.20 -8.58
CA VAL A 69 7.88 11.64 -7.38
C VAL A 69 6.43 12.13 -7.27
N GLY A 70 5.51 11.36 -7.85
CA GLY A 70 4.06 11.59 -7.66
C GLY A 70 3.53 10.91 -6.40
N GLY A 71 2.35 11.31 -5.94
CA GLY A 71 1.75 10.71 -4.76
C GLY A 71 0.80 11.65 -4.01
N ALA A 72 0.62 11.39 -2.72
CA ALA A 72 -0.04 12.31 -1.80
C ALA A 72 0.52 12.14 -0.38
N ALA A 73 0.56 13.23 0.38
CA ALA A 73 0.88 13.22 1.80
C ALA A 73 -0.11 14.07 2.61
N LEU A 74 -0.45 13.59 3.81
CA LEU A 74 -1.33 14.23 4.77
C LEU A 74 -0.61 14.40 6.10
N ALA A 75 -0.80 15.54 6.76
CA ALA A 75 -0.39 15.81 8.12
C ALA A 75 -1.64 15.99 8.99
N LEU A 76 -1.73 15.23 10.08
CA LEU A 76 -2.92 15.10 10.91
C LEU A 76 -2.61 15.40 12.38
N ASP A 77 -3.42 16.23 13.02
CA ASP A 77 -3.36 16.47 14.47
C ASP A 77 -3.82 15.21 15.23
N THR A 78 -2.89 14.59 15.97
CA THR A 78 -3.12 13.34 16.72
C THR A 78 -4.26 13.44 17.73
N SER A 79 -4.49 14.62 18.31
CA SER A 79 -5.53 14.81 19.33
C SER A 79 -6.96 14.67 18.79
N LEU A 80 -7.12 14.72 17.46
CA LEU A 80 -8.41 14.66 16.78
C LEU A 80 -8.68 13.32 16.12
N LEU A 81 -7.78 12.34 16.22
CA LEU A 81 -7.87 11.11 15.42
C LEU A 81 -8.67 10.03 16.14
N GLU A 82 -9.49 9.35 15.35
CA GLU A 82 -10.07 8.06 15.70
C GLU A 82 -9.75 7.06 14.61
N PHE A 83 -9.18 5.94 15.01
CA PHE A 83 -8.68 4.90 14.13
C PHE A 83 -9.76 3.85 13.90
N VAL A 84 -10.06 3.59 12.62
CA VAL A 84 -11.00 2.56 12.19
C VAL A 84 -10.28 1.65 11.21
N ILE A 85 -10.19 0.37 11.51
CA ILE A 85 -9.47 -0.60 10.66
C ILE A 85 -10.43 -1.65 10.10
N SER A 86 -9.98 -2.42 9.11
CA SER A 86 -10.78 -3.53 8.58
C SER A 86 -11.17 -4.53 9.68
N THR A 87 -12.41 -5.00 9.64
CA THR A 87 -12.95 -5.92 10.64
C THR A 87 -12.65 -7.38 10.29
N PRO A 88 -12.66 -8.30 11.28
CA PRO A 88 -12.53 -9.73 11.04
C PRO A 88 -13.53 -10.26 10.00
N ASP A 89 -13.13 -11.29 9.23
CA ASP A 89 -14.07 -12.00 8.34
C ASP A 89 -15.14 -12.72 9.19
N PRO A 90 -16.44 -12.35 9.07
CA PRO A 90 -17.51 -12.98 9.84
C PRO A 90 -17.69 -14.47 9.53
N THR A 91 -17.12 -14.97 8.43
CA THR A 91 -17.18 -16.39 8.06
C THR A 91 -16.04 -17.23 8.64
N GLY A 92 -14.99 -16.58 9.16
CA GLY A 92 -13.78 -17.25 9.67
C GLY A 92 -12.96 -17.99 8.60
N LYS A 93 -13.22 -17.74 7.31
CA LYS A 93 -12.48 -18.37 6.19
C LYS A 93 -11.14 -17.70 5.88
N GLY A 94 -10.89 -16.57 6.51
CA GLY A 94 -9.64 -15.82 6.54
C GLY A 94 -9.71 -14.86 7.73
N GLU A 95 -8.65 -14.09 7.94
CA GLU A 95 -8.61 -13.10 9.01
C GLU A 95 -9.48 -11.89 8.67
N THR A 96 -9.45 -11.43 7.42
CA THR A 96 -10.26 -10.31 6.92
C THR A 96 -10.84 -10.58 5.54
N ARG A 97 -11.58 -9.59 5.03
CA ARG A 97 -12.18 -9.61 3.70
C ARG A 97 -11.55 -8.54 2.83
N SER A 98 -11.12 -8.91 1.62
CA SER A 98 -10.49 -7.97 0.69
C SER A 98 -11.43 -6.80 0.34
N ALA A 99 -10.87 -5.61 0.19
CA ALA A 99 -11.58 -4.46 -0.35
C ALA A 99 -10.61 -3.54 -1.07
N LYS A 100 -11.10 -2.71 -1.99
CA LYS A 100 -10.32 -1.55 -2.46
C LYS A 100 -10.37 -0.46 -1.39
N THR A 101 -9.37 0.41 -1.36
CA THR A 101 -9.29 1.49 -0.36
C THR A 101 -10.47 2.46 -0.47
N SER A 102 -10.91 2.78 -1.69
CA SER A 102 -12.12 3.58 -1.93
C SER A 102 -13.40 2.91 -1.41
N GLU A 103 -13.52 1.59 -1.58
CA GLU A 103 -14.67 0.82 -1.11
C GLU A 103 -14.69 0.75 0.43
N PHE A 104 -13.53 0.51 1.06
CA PHE A 104 -13.40 0.54 2.51
C PHE A 104 -13.77 1.92 3.08
N ALA A 105 -13.32 3.02 2.47
CA ALA A 105 -13.66 4.37 2.93
C ALA A 105 -15.18 4.65 2.97
N LEU A 106 -15.92 4.09 2.01
CA LEU A 106 -17.38 4.16 1.98
C LEU A 106 -18.02 3.23 3.03
N GLN A 107 -17.54 1.99 3.13
CA GLN A 107 -18.10 0.97 4.02
C GLN A 107 -17.89 1.30 5.51
N ALA A 108 -16.69 1.74 5.87
CA ALA A 108 -16.32 2.10 7.24
C ALA A 108 -16.70 3.54 7.61
N ASP A 109 -17.30 4.27 6.67
CA ASP A 109 -17.70 5.66 6.81
C ASP A 109 -16.59 6.63 7.30
N VAL A 110 -15.32 6.39 6.94
CA VAL A 110 -14.17 7.19 7.39
C VAL A 110 -13.89 8.43 6.51
N HIS A 111 -13.18 9.43 7.06
CA HIS A 111 -12.76 10.63 6.33
C HIS A 111 -11.53 10.38 5.44
N ILE A 112 -10.62 9.53 5.89
CA ILE A 112 -9.40 9.14 5.18
C ILE A 112 -9.32 7.62 5.21
N ALA A 113 -8.89 7.01 4.12
CA ALA A 113 -8.45 5.61 4.14
C ALA A 113 -7.15 5.40 3.38
N LEU A 114 -6.38 4.42 3.86
CA LEU A 114 -5.08 4.00 3.37
C LEU A 114 -5.06 2.46 3.33
N ASN A 115 -4.37 1.88 2.36
CA ASN A 115 -4.01 0.46 2.45
C ASN A 115 -3.11 0.21 3.69
N ALA A 116 -3.13 -0.99 4.26
CA ALA A 116 -2.37 -1.29 5.48
C ALA A 116 -1.31 -2.38 5.30
N SER A 117 -1.58 -3.58 5.80
CA SER A 117 -0.57 -4.60 6.08
C SER A 117 -0.25 -5.48 4.88
N PRO A 118 0.94 -6.12 4.84
CA PRO A 118 1.25 -7.18 3.89
C PRO A 118 0.28 -8.36 4.04
N PHE A 119 0.13 -9.18 3.00
CA PHE A 119 -0.81 -10.30 3.01
C PHE A 119 -0.40 -11.44 2.06
N SER A 120 -0.93 -12.63 2.29
CA SER A 120 -0.40 -13.89 1.73
C SER A 120 -0.77 -14.15 0.26
N ALA A 121 -1.87 -13.59 -0.26
CA ALA A 121 -2.32 -13.86 -1.63
C ALA A 121 -3.02 -12.68 -2.30
N VAL A 122 -2.57 -12.32 -3.51
CA VAL A 122 -3.24 -11.33 -4.37
C VAL A 122 -4.27 -12.02 -5.27
N ASP A 123 -5.55 -11.63 -5.19
CA ASP A 123 -6.57 -12.15 -6.10
C ASP A 123 -6.26 -11.71 -7.53
N VAL A 124 -6.01 -12.69 -8.40
CA VAL A 124 -5.74 -12.46 -9.83
C VAL A 124 -6.89 -11.72 -10.49
N LEU A 125 -8.14 -11.90 -10.04
CA LEU A 125 -9.29 -11.19 -10.61
C LEU A 125 -9.54 -9.81 -9.98
N ASN A 126 -8.72 -9.41 -9.00
CA ASN A 126 -8.82 -8.14 -8.28
C ASN A 126 -10.23 -7.89 -7.70
N ARG A 127 -10.85 -8.93 -7.14
CA ARG A 127 -12.18 -8.84 -6.55
C ARG A 127 -12.07 -8.47 -5.08
N SER A 128 -12.99 -7.61 -4.67
CA SER A 128 -13.30 -7.38 -3.28
C SER A 128 -14.15 -8.51 -2.73
N ASN A 129 -14.30 -8.52 -1.41
CA ASN A 129 -15.06 -9.50 -0.68
C ASN A 129 -14.52 -10.94 -0.92
N ARG A 130 -13.20 -11.13 -0.87
CA ARG A 130 -12.54 -12.45 -0.74
C ARG A 130 -11.95 -12.64 0.66
N PRO A 131 -11.96 -13.85 1.26
CA PRO A 131 -11.21 -14.11 2.47
C PRO A 131 -9.72 -13.88 2.23
N MET A 132 -9.03 -13.26 3.18
CA MET A 132 -7.62 -12.89 3.11
C MET A 132 -6.94 -13.15 4.46
N ASP A 133 -5.67 -13.51 4.41
CA ASP A 133 -4.82 -13.62 5.59
C ASP A 133 -3.75 -12.53 5.54
N ILE A 134 -3.62 -11.83 6.67
CA ILE A 134 -2.66 -10.76 6.88
C ILE A 134 -1.32 -11.40 7.27
N VAL A 135 -0.24 -10.73 6.88
CA VAL A 135 1.12 -11.08 7.32
C VAL A 135 1.60 -9.96 8.24
N GLY A 136 1.49 -10.20 9.54
CA GLY A 136 1.81 -9.26 10.62
C GLY A 136 0.60 -8.95 11.50
N VAL A 137 0.85 -8.30 12.62
CA VAL A 137 -0.17 -8.10 13.65
C VAL A 137 -1.38 -7.33 13.12
N GLN A 138 -2.58 -7.80 13.47
CA GLN A 138 -3.77 -6.96 13.48
C GLN A 138 -4.46 -7.11 14.83
N ILE A 139 -4.77 -6.00 15.48
CA ILE A 139 -5.54 -5.97 16.72
C ILE A 139 -6.74 -5.05 16.52
N ASN A 140 -7.94 -5.57 16.79
CA ASN A 140 -9.20 -4.82 16.80
C ASN A 140 -9.74 -4.83 18.23
N ASP A 141 -9.98 -3.67 18.80
CA ASP A 141 -10.56 -3.52 20.14
C ASP A 141 -9.85 -4.35 21.22
N GLY A 142 -8.52 -4.33 21.18
CA GLY A 142 -7.65 -5.10 22.09
C GLY A 142 -7.63 -6.61 21.84
N ARG A 143 -8.29 -7.11 20.77
CA ARG A 143 -8.29 -8.53 20.38
C ARG A 143 -7.45 -8.75 19.15
N THR A 144 -6.50 -9.69 19.24
CA THR A 144 -5.67 -10.12 18.11
C THR A 144 -6.51 -10.83 17.06
N VAL A 145 -6.47 -10.31 15.84
CA VAL A 145 -7.10 -10.86 14.63
C VAL A 145 -6.08 -11.57 13.77
N SER A 146 -4.88 -11.01 13.65
CA SER A 146 -3.72 -11.62 12.99
C SER A 146 -2.51 -11.58 13.88
N GLN A 147 -1.70 -12.64 13.85
CA GLN A 147 -0.56 -12.80 14.75
C GLN A 147 0.60 -11.88 14.36
N PRO A 148 1.38 -11.37 15.34
CA PRO A 148 2.59 -10.62 15.05
C PRO A 148 3.60 -11.43 14.25
N GLU A 149 4.25 -10.78 13.29
CA GLU A 149 5.39 -11.29 12.54
C GLU A 149 6.68 -10.73 13.17
N PRO A 150 7.47 -11.52 13.93
CA PRO A 150 8.59 -11.00 14.74
C PRO A 150 9.73 -10.34 13.95
N SER A 151 9.78 -10.54 12.63
CA SER A 151 10.73 -9.86 11.75
C SER A 151 10.25 -8.48 11.28
N TYR A 152 9.00 -8.11 11.56
CA TYR A 152 8.38 -6.88 11.10
C TYR A 152 8.13 -5.86 12.21
N ASP A 153 7.79 -4.64 11.81
CA ASP A 153 7.35 -3.54 12.67
C ASP A 153 5.86 -3.22 12.45
N ALA A 154 5.24 -2.43 13.32
CA ALA A 154 3.81 -2.15 13.29
C ALA A 154 3.46 -0.76 13.81
N LEU A 155 2.27 -0.31 13.40
CA LEU A 155 1.54 0.80 13.99
C LEU A 155 0.71 0.26 15.16
N TYR A 156 0.86 0.87 16.32
CA TYR A 156 0.07 0.62 17.51
C TYR A 156 -0.66 1.89 17.93
N VAL A 157 -1.92 1.73 18.32
CA VAL A 157 -2.70 2.76 19.00
C VAL A 157 -3.18 2.18 20.32
N LEU A 158 -2.70 2.78 21.40
CA LEU A 158 -3.06 2.36 22.76
C LEU A 158 -4.47 2.85 23.11
N LYS A 159 -5.05 2.26 24.16
CA LYS A 159 -6.42 2.57 24.60
C LYS A 159 -6.61 4.04 25.03
N ASP A 160 -5.55 4.71 25.45
CA ASP A 160 -5.54 6.13 25.80
C ASP A 160 -5.35 7.07 24.58
N GLY A 161 -5.18 6.50 23.39
CA GLY A 161 -4.98 7.23 22.13
C GLY A 161 -3.52 7.47 21.76
N GLN A 162 -2.55 7.04 22.58
CA GLN A 162 -1.14 7.15 22.21
C GLN A 162 -0.84 6.30 20.97
N ILE A 163 -0.13 6.90 20.00
CA ILE A 163 0.30 6.24 18.77
C ILE A 163 1.78 5.87 18.93
N LEU A 164 2.13 4.63 18.61
CA LEU A 164 3.50 4.12 18.62
C LEU A 164 3.81 3.41 17.31
N LEU A 165 5.05 3.49 16.85
CA LEU A 165 5.58 2.72 15.72
C LEU A 165 6.77 1.90 16.24
N GLY A 166 6.81 0.60 15.97
CA GLY A 166 7.92 -0.23 16.45
C GLY A 166 7.74 -1.73 16.24
N SER A 167 8.65 -2.51 16.83
CA SER A 167 8.76 -3.95 16.57
C SER A 167 7.58 -4.79 17.00
N GLN A 168 7.20 -5.75 16.15
CA GLN A 168 6.19 -6.75 16.44
C GLN A 168 6.64 -7.85 17.41
N ARG A 169 7.93 -7.90 17.78
CA ARG A 169 8.45 -8.87 18.77
C ARG A 169 7.82 -8.69 20.16
N SER A 170 7.41 -7.47 20.48
CA SER A 170 6.76 -7.13 21.73
C SER A 170 5.65 -6.14 21.45
N VAL A 171 4.41 -6.63 21.40
CA VAL A 171 3.23 -5.78 21.29
C VAL A 171 3.11 -4.96 22.59
N PRO A 172 3.07 -3.62 22.52
CA PRO A 172 2.93 -2.79 23.71
C PRO A 172 1.67 -3.13 24.52
N GLU A 173 1.80 -3.14 25.85
CA GLU A 173 0.66 -3.35 26.74
C GLU A 173 -0.39 -2.24 26.53
N GLY A 174 -1.68 -2.60 26.59
CA GLY A 174 -2.77 -1.65 26.39
C GLY A 174 -3.04 -1.28 24.93
N THR A 175 -2.40 -1.94 23.97
CA THR A 175 -2.70 -1.80 22.53
C THR A 175 -4.18 -2.08 22.27
N TRP A 176 -4.89 -1.09 21.73
CA TRP A 176 -6.30 -1.18 21.35
C TRP A 176 -6.49 -1.46 19.86
N THR A 177 -5.66 -0.85 19.03
CA THR A 177 -5.63 -1.06 17.57
C THR A 177 -4.20 -1.30 17.13
N ALA A 178 -3.98 -2.26 16.24
CA ALA A 178 -2.66 -2.47 15.63
C ALA A 178 -2.78 -2.90 14.17
N LEU A 179 -1.81 -2.47 13.36
CA LEU A 179 -1.63 -2.87 11.98
C LEU A 179 -0.14 -3.09 11.70
N GLY A 180 0.21 -4.29 11.24
CA GLY A 180 1.57 -4.64 10.83
C GLY A 180 1.99 -3.88 9.57
N GLY A 181 3.24 -3.42 9.55
CA GLY A 181 3.96 -2.99 8.36
C GLY A 181 5.13 -3.95 8.08
N PHE A 182 6.09 -3.52 7.26
CA PHE A 182 7.32 -4.26 7.02
C PHE A 182 8.41 -3.88 8.02
N HIS A 183 8.97 -2.68 7.91
CA HIS A 183 10.05 -2.20 8.76
C HIS A 183 9.98 -0.68 8.94
N LEU A 184 10.52 -0.18 10.05
CA LEU A 184 10.74 1.24 10.22
C LEU A 184 11.63 1.79 9.09
N LEU A 185 11.23 2.95 8.58
CA LEU A 185 11.97 3.79 7.65
C LEU A 185 12.83 4.80 8.40
N LEU A 186 12.29 5.31 9.51
CA LEU A 186 12.94 6.25 10.41
C LEU A 186 12.72 5.79 11.85
N GLU A 187 13.75 5.93 12.67
CA GLU A 187 13.71 5.80 14.12
C GLU A 187 14.58 6.90 14.72
N GLU A 188 13.98 7.79 15.53
CA GLU A 188 14.66 8.94 16.13
C GLU A 188 15.49 9.74 15.10
N ASP A 189 14.86 10.07 13.96
CA ASP A 189 15.44 10.81 12.83
C ASP A 189 16.55 10.08 12.05
N VAL A 190 16.86 8.83 12.41
CA VAL A 190 17.82 8.00 11.69
C VAL A 190 17.15 7.27 10.53
N ASN A 191 17.69 7.44 9.32
CA ASN A 191 17.26 6.70 8.13
C ASN A 191 17.70 5.23 8.21
N LEU A 192 16.71 4.32 8.26
CA LEU A 192 16.90 2.87 8.32
C LEU A 192 16.59 2.16 6.98
N GLY A 193 16.27 2.92 5.93
CA GLY A 193 15.95 2.36 4.62
C GLY A 193 17.16 1.64 4.00
N GLY A 194 16.97 0.40 3.56
CA GLY A 194 18.06 -0.42 2.99
C GLY A 194 17.71 -1.26 1.76
N ASN A 195 16.51 -1.08 1.18
CA ASN A 195 16.10 -1.80 -0.02
C ASN A 195 16.17 -0.87 -1.24
N ASP A 196 16.97 -1.26 -2.23
CA ASP A 196 17.29 -0.50 -3.45
C ASP A 196 16.28 -0.70 -4.59
N ILE A 197 15.27 -1.56 -4.41
CA ILE A 197 14.24 -1.81 -5.41
C ILE A 197 13.19 -0.70 -5.38
N ARG A 198 12.88 -0.14 -6.54
CA ARG A 198 11.90 0.94 -6.70
C ARG A 198 10.48 0.42 -6.82
N HIS A 199 9.59 0.90 -5.97
CA HIS A 199 8.17 0.58 -5.99
C HIS A 199 7.32 1.80 -5.64
N PRO A 200 6.01 1.79 -5.93
CA PRO A 200 5.05 2.56 -5.15
C PRO A 200 5.21 2.22 -3.67
N ARG A 201 5.09 3.22 -2.79
CA ARG A 201 5.32 3.07 -1.36
C ARG A 201 4.15 3.66 -0.59
N THR A 202 3.82 3.02 0.51
CA THR A 202 2.88 3.54 1.49
C THR A 202 3.63 3.63 2.82
N ALA A 203 3.52 4.77 3.50
CA ALA A 203 4.19 4.98 4.77
C ALA A 203 3.29 5.76 5.73
N VAL A 204 3.50 5.51 7.02
CA VAL A 204 2.92 6.30 8.11
C VAL A 204 4.04 6.79 9.02
N GLY A 205 3.87 7.90 9.71
CA GLY A 205 4.93 8.46 10.56
C GLY A 205 4.42 9.40 11.63
N LEU A 206 5.28 9.70 12.59
CA LEU A 206 5.02 10.62 13.69
C LEU A 206 6.10 11.70 13.74
N SER A 207 5.69 12.93 14.07
CA SER A 207 6.63 13.98 14.48
C SER A 207 7.35 13.58 15.77
N GLU A 208 8.52 14.17 16.02
CA GLU A 208 9.32 13.95 17.24
C GLU A 208 8.49 14.15 18.53
N ASP A 209 7.65 15.19 18.55
CA ASP A 209 6.78 15.50 19.70
C ASP A 209 5.49 14.66 19.76
N GLY A 210 5.30 13.74 18.81
CA GLY A 210 4.14 12.88 18.69
C GLY A 210 2.82 13.60 18.38
N LYS A 211 2.82 14.92 18.12
CA LYS A 211 1.58 15.69 17.92
C LYS A 211 1.03 15.59 16.51
N THR A 212 1.86 15.25 15.53
CA THR A 212 1.46 15.12 14.12
C THR A 212 1.64 13.69 13.65
N PHE A 213 0.57 13.11 13.09
CA PHE A 213 0.59 11.83 12.40
C PHE A 213 0.55 12.07 10.89
N TYR A 214 1.49 11.46 10.18
CA TYR A 214 1.69 11.60 8.75
C TYR A 214 1.25 10.35 8.02
N LEU A 215 0.54 10.54 6.92
CA LEU A 215 0.22 9.48 5.95
C LEU A 215 0.81 9.87 4.61
N ALA A 216 1.54 8.96 3.96
CA ALA A 216 2.11 9.22 2.65
C ALA A 216 1.95 8.01 1.72
N VAL A 217 1.60 8.29 0.47
CA VAL A 217 1.67 7.33 -0.63
C VAL A 217 2.48 7.95 -1.76
N PHE A 218 3.46 7.20 -2.24
CA PHE A 218 4.29 7.55 -3.38
C PHE A 218 3.96 6.64 -4.54
N ASP A 219 3.64 7.22 -5.69
CA ASP A 219 3.35 6.49 -6.93
C ASP A 219 4.63 5.86 -7.50
N GLY A 220 4.49 4.82 -8.31
CA GLY A 220 5.60 4.14 -8.97
C GLY A 220 5.14 3.18 -10.05
N ARG A 221 6.08 2.49 -10.71
CA ARG A 221 5.81 1.55 -11.83
C ARG A 221 5.01 2.15 -13.00
N GLN A 222 5.04 3.47 -13.18
CA GLN A 222 4.36 4.20 -14.25
C GLN A 222 5.40 4.87 -15.15
N THR A 223 5.06 5.14 -16.41
CA THR A 223 6.01 5.67 -17.42
C THR A 223 6.85 6.83 -16.92
N GLU A 224 6.24 7.78 -16.20
CA GLU A 224 6.92 8.97 -15.66
C GLU A 224 7.31 8.85 -14.18
N ARG A 225 6.99 7.72 -13.52
CA ARG A 225 7.17 7.52 -12.08
C ARG A 225 7.67 6.11 -11.79
N ALA A 226 8.97 5.97 -11.61
CA ALA A 226 9.57 4.67 -11.28
C ALA A 226 9.16 4.18 -9.89
N GLY A 227 8.94 5.10 -8.95
CA GLY A 227 8.76 4.84 -7.53
C GLY A 227 10.07 4.97 -6.75
N LEU A 228 9.99 4.75 -5.45
CA LEU A 228 11.07 5.02 -4.50
C LEU A 228 11.67 3.73 -3.93
N THR A 229 12.96 3.80 -3.60
CA THR A 229 13.62 2.88 -2.68
C THR A 229 13.13 3.14 -1.25
N THR A 230 13.40 2.23 -0.29
CA THR A 230 13.02 2.52 1.10
C THR A 230 13.87 3.63 1.71
N GLU A 231 15.14 3.74 1.31
CA GLU A 231 16.02 4.85 1.71
C GLU A 231 15.51 6.21 1.24
N GLU A 232 15.08 6.33 -0.02
CA GLU A 232 14.48 7.56 -0.54
C GLU A 232 13.15 7.85 0.14
N THR A 233 12.33 6.82 0.41
CA THR A 233 11.06 6.98 1.14
C THR A 233 11.32 7.54 2.53
N ALA A 234 12.33 7.06 3.23
CA ALA A 234 12.73 7.60 4.54
C ALA A 234 13.18 9.06 4.44
N CYS A 235 13.96 9.44 3.41
CA CYS A 235 14.31 10.84 3.16
C CYS A 235 13.05 11.72 2.99
N TRP A 236 12.07 11.27 2.21
CA TRP A 236 10.80 11.97 2.05
C TRP A 236 10.01 12.05 3.35
N MET A 237 9.90 10.97 4.12
CA MET A 237 9.19 10.97 5.41
C MET A 237 9.85 11.93 6.42
N SER A 238 11.19 12.01 6.43
CA SER A 238 11.93 12.96 7.26
C SER A 238 11.65 14.40 6.83
N TRP A 239 11.70 14.66 5.51
CA TRP A 239 11.37 15.98 4.96
C TRP A 239 9.92 16.43 5.24
N LEU A 240 8.97 15.49 5.30
CA LEU A 240 7.58 15.79 5.70
C LEU A 240 7.45 16.18 7.18
N GLY A 241 8.45 15.87 8.01
CA GLY A 241 8.49 16.18 9.44
C GLY A 241 8.40 14.95 10.36
N CYS A 242 8.59 13.74 9.84
CA CYS A 242 8.59 12.53 10.68
C CYS A 242 9.95 12.33 11.35
N SER A 243 9.95 12.04 12.65
CA SER A 243 11.12 11.51 13.37
C SER A 243 11.11 9.98 13.39
N THR A 244 9.91 9.38 13.45
CA THR A 244 9.74 7.92 13.31
C THR A 244 8.75 7.63 12.19
N ALA A 245 9.03 6.64 11.34
CA ALA A 245 8.17 6.29 10.21
C ALA A 245 8.21 4.80 9.91
N LEU A 246 7.10 4.23 9.45
CA LEU A 246 6.90 2.82 9.17
C LEU A 246 6.56 2.61 7.69
N ASN A 247 7.25 1.66 7.05
CA ASN A 247 6.92 1.19 5.70
C ASN A 247 5.74 0.21 5.76
N MET A 248 4.63 0.57 5.13
CA MET A 248 3.42 -0.27 5.02
C MET A 248 3.46 -1.13 3.75
N ASP A 249 2.40 -1.90 3.47
CA ASP A 249 2.31 -2.61 2.19
C ASP A 249 2.34 -1.63 1.01
N GLY A 250 3.11 -1.95 -0.01
CA GLY A 250 3.41 -1.05 -1.11
C GLY A 250 2.99 -1.59 -2.48
N GLY A 251 3.67 -1.14 -3.51
CA GLY A 251 3.47 -1.63 -4.87
C GLY A 251 2.04 -1.40 -5.33
N GLY A 252 1.39 -2.46 -5.83
CA GLY A 252 0.02 -2.32 -6.33
C GLY A 252 -1.04 -2.11 -5.25
N SER A 253 -0.67 -2.26 -3.98
CA SER A 253 -1.55 -2.01 -2.84
C SER A 253 -1.62 -0.53 -2.48
N SER A 254 -0.64 0.28 -2.89
CA SER A 254 -0.52 1.69 -2.53
C SER A 254 -1.70 2.53 -3.03
N ALA A 255 -2.54 2.94 -2.08
CA ALA A 255 -3.70 3.78 -2.32
C ALA A 255 -4.04 4.61 -1.07
N ILE A 256 -4.31 5.90 -1.28
CA ILE A 256 -4.83 6.79 -0.26
C ILE A 256 -6.01 7.57 -0.82
N VAL A 257 -7.07 7.66 -0.02
CA VAL A 257 -8.32 8.34 -0.41
C VAL A 257 -8.77 9.27 0.71
N ILE A 258 -9.46 10.35 0.30
CA ILE A 258 -10.23 11.19 1.21
C ILE A 258 -11.71 11.11 0.83
N LYS A 259 -12.58 11.17 1.82
CA LYS A 259 -14.01 11.26 1.64
C LYS A 259 -14.52 12.58 2.20
N LYS A 260 -15.25 13.33 1.37
CA LYS A 260 -15.91 14.57 1.78
C LYS A 260 -17.33 14.58 1.24
N ASN A 261 -18.31 14.85 2.10
CA ASN A 261 -19.73 14.90 1.75
C ASN A 261 -20.19 13.64 0.99
N GLY A 262 -19.81 12.46 1.48
CA GLY A 262 -20.13 11.17 0.87
C GLY A 262 -19.40 10.83 -0.44
N THR A 263 -18.59 11.76 -0.97
CA THR A 263 -17.80 11.52 -2.19
C THR A 263 -16.38 11.12 -1.84
N VAL A 264 -15.94 9.97 -2.35
CA VAL A 264 -14.55 9.51 -2.23
C VAL A 264 -13.72 10.04 -3.39
N ARG A 265 -12.56 10.57 -3.07
CA ARG A 265 -11.53 10.98 -4.02
C ARG A 265 -10.23 10.24 -3.68
N ILE A 266 -9.71 9.50 -4.66
CA ILE A 266 -8.36 8.93 -4.61
C ILE A 266 -7.37 10.09 -4.81
N LEU A 267 -6.33 10.16 -3.98
CA LEU A 267 -5.36 11.25 -4.04
C LEU A 267 -4.10 10.92 -4.86
N ASN A 268 -3.75 9.64 -4.97
CA ASN A 268 -2.62 9.18 -5.76
C ASN A 268 -3.07 8.53 -7.09
N SER A 269 -2.14 7.96 -7.87
CA SER A 269 -2.42 7.13 -9.04
C SER A 269 -2.10 5.66 -8.73
N PRO A 270 -3.03 4.89 -8.13
CA PRO A 270 -2.80 3.47 -7.85
C PRO A 270 -2.44 2.70 -9.12
N ILE A 271 -1.63 1.65 -8.99
CA ILE A 271 -1.24 0.83 -10.14
C ILE A 271 -1.35 -0.65 -9.85
N HIS A 272 -2.29 -1.31 -10.51
CA HIS A 272 -2.42 -2.75 -10.46
C HIS A 272 -2.41 -3.33 -11.86
N ARG A 273 -1.71 -4.46 -12.05
CA ARG A 273 -1.60 -5.17 -13.35
C ARG A 273 -1.10 -4.27 -14.48
N GLY A 274 -0.20 -3.34 -14.15
CA GLY A 274 0.37 -2.38 -15.10
C GLY A 274 -0.59 -1.28 -15.58
N LYS A 275 -1.74 -1.10 -14.92
CA LYS A 275 -2.73 -0.08 -15.28
C LYS A 275 -2.75 1.04 -14.23
N PRO A 276 -2.26 2.24 -14.56
CA PRO A 276 -2.41 3.42 -13.71
C PRO A 276 -3.89 3.74 -13.45
N GLY A 277 -4.20 4.24 -12.26
CA GLY A 277 -5.55 4.48 -11.77
C GLY A 277 -6.32 3.22 -11.30
N LEU A 278 -5.74 2.02 -11.41
CA LEU A 278 -6.41 0.79 -10.96
C LEU A 278 -5.99 0.42 -9.52
N GLU A 279 -6.92 0.62 -8.59
CA GLU A 279 -6.78 0.14 -7.20
C GLU A 279 -6.75 -1.40 -7.13
N ARG A 280 -5.93 -1.93 -6.22
CA ARG A 280 -5.94 -3.34 -5.83
C ARG A 280 -6.87 -3.55 -4.64
N ALA A 281 -7.61 -4.65 -4.63
CA ALA A 281 -8.25 -5.15 -3.43
C ALA A 281 -7.21 -5.76 -2.48
N VAL A 282 -7.07 -5.21 -1.28
CA VAL A 282 -6.05 -5.59 -0.27
C VAL A 282 -6.72 -6.21 0.96
N ALA A 283 -5.94 -6.87 1.82
CA ALA A 283 -6.46 -7.60 2.98
C ALA A 283 -7.08 -6.67 4.04
N ASN A 284 -6.41 -5.58 4.37
CA ASN A 284 -6.88 -4.65 5.40
C ASN A 284 -6.48 -3.20 5.10
N HIS A 285 -7.08 -2.30 5.87
CA HIS A 285 -6.99 -0.85 5.68
C HIS A 285 -6.85 -0.15 7.02
N LEU A 286 -6.18 1.00 6.96
CA LEU A 286 -6.22 2.02 7.97
C LEU A 286 -7.24 3.09 7.54
N GLY A 287 -8.21 3.37 8.38
CA GLY A 287 -9.17 4.45 8.23
C GLY A 287 -9.05 5.44 9.39
N ILE A 288 -9.29 6.72 9.09
CA ILE A 288 -9.27 7.80 10.09
C ILE A 288 -10.58 8.55 10.05
N LEU A 289 -11.21 8.67 11.22
CA LEU A 289 -12.21 9.68 11.51
C LEU A 289 -11.54 10.86 12.20
N ILE A 290 -11.84 12.07 11.73
CA ILE A 290 -11.41 13.30 12.38
C ILE A 290 -12.55 13.76 13.28
N ARG A 291 -12.28 13.82 14.59
CA ARG A 291 -13.20 14.36 15.58
C ARG A 291 -13.38 15.85 15.35
N THR A 292 -14.63 16.29 15.38
CA THR A 292 -14.92 17.72 15.41
C THR A 292 -14.74 18.17 16.86
N PRO A 293 -13.97 19.24 17.12
CA PRO A 293 -13.84 19.82 18.47
C PRO A 293 -15.18 20.23 19.08
#